data_AF-A0A497HM30-F1
#
_entry.id   AF-A0A497HM30-F1
#
_cell.length_a   1.000
_cell.length_b   1.000
_cell.length_c   1.000
_cell.angle_alpha   90.00
_cell.angle_beta   90.00
_cell.angle_gamma   90.00
#
_symmetry.space_group_name_H-M   'P 1'
#
loop_
_entity.id
_entity.type
_entity.pdbx_description
1 polymer ?
#
loop_
_entity_poly.entity_id
_entity_poly.type
_entity_poly.pdbx_seq_one_letter_code
_entity_poly.pdbx_strand_id
1 'polypeptide(L)'
;MVEANREYLKYLEQKGVEFVREVRKKFPRLPVVVSYSGGKDSLATLLVVLEAGLKPPILFVNTGLEFPETLQNVRDVARRYELDVLEATPTADFYSEIERFGPPGRDYRFCCKSLKLGPVVKLIGERFPQGVLSFIGQRRYESFGRMEKGEVWRNPWVPGQIGASPIQDWTALEVFLYILMKGAPLNPLYRRGLDRIGCWLCPATDMGDLEVIGGEHPHWERWSEFLARWAERESLPKEALRWGTWRYRRPPGWLREMARREGISLPEDLRRGWMGMLEMEEGRDRIVLKGVKDKGRLLNILYAVGEVKEGVVRTPEGEVLVEVSGQEVVLKGSAVGDLVGFLKSVAIRSQECVHCGICPGRCPTGALTLGPSGIEIDEKTCVSCRHCLLGPCPAEAYRPSRGFSF
;
A
#
# COMPACT_ATOMS: atom_id res chain seq x y z
N MET A 1 31.27 17.23 13.70
CA MET A 1 30.09 16.49 14.20
C MET A 1 30.31 14.99 14.22
N VAL A 2 30.60 14.32 13.09
CA VAL A 2 30.85 12.86 13.07
C VAL A 2 31.97 12.46 14.03
N GLU A 3 33.15 13.10 13.93
CA GLU A 3 34.29 12.74 14.80
C GLU A 3 33.97 12.85 16.28
N ALA A 4 33.35 13.96 16.69
CA ALA A 4 32.95 14.21 18.07
C ALA A 4 31.94 13.20 18.63
N ASN A 5 31.22 12.47 17.76
CA ASN A 5 30.19 11.50 18.17
C ASN A 5 30.55 10.05 17.77
N ARG A 6 31.79 9.80 17.33
CA ARG A 6 32.19 8.52 16.73
C ARG A 6 31.95 7.32 17.65
N GLU A 7 32.26 7.44 18.94
CA GLU A 7 32.05 6.37 19.92
C GLU A 7 30.56 6.05 20.10
N TYR A 8 29.72 7.07 20.19
CA TYR A 8 28.27 6.90 20.28
C TYR A 8 27.67 6.25 19.01
N LEU A 9 28.14 6.65 17.83
CA LEU A 9 27.70 6.05 16.56
C LEU A 9 28.10 4.57 16.46
N LYS A 10 29.30 4.20 16.92
CA LYS A 10 29.73 2.80 17.02
C LYS A 10 28.89 2.01 18.01
N TYR A 11 28.52 2.61 19.14
CA TYR A 11 27.60 1.99 20.09
C TYR A 11 26.22 1.72 19.47
N LEU A 12 25.65 2.68 18.73
CA LEU A 12 24.39 2.48 18.02
C LEU A 12 24.48 1.39 16.95
N GLU A 13 25.57 1.35 16.19
CA GLU A 13 25.85 0.29 15.22
C GLU A 13 25.90 -1.09 15.90
N GLN A 14 26.63 -1.22 17.00
CA GLN A 14 26.73 -2.48 17.74
C GLN A 14 25.37 -2.97 18.25
N LYS A 15 24.55 -2.07 18.79
CA LYS A 15 23.17 -2.40 19.19
C LYS A 15 22.33 -2.89 18.02
N GLY A 16 22.38 -2.19 16.88
CA GLY A 16 21.66 -2.61 15.68
C GLY A 16 22.14 -3.97 15.15
N VAL A 17 23.46 -4.21 15.18
CA VAL A 17 24.08 -5.48 14.77
C VAL A 17 23.65 -6.63 15.67
N GLU A 18 23.65 -6.42 16.99
CA GLU A 18 23.18 -7.40 17.96
C GLU A 18 21.71 -7.76 17.71
N PHE A 19 20.85 -6.75 17.56
CA PHE A 19 19.45 -6.95 17.20
C PHE A 19 19.27 -7.77 15.91
N VAL A 20 20.01 -7.44 14.84
CA VAL A 20 19.97 -8.20 13.58
C VAL A 20 20.32 -9.68 13.81
N ARG A 21 21.37 -9.95 14.60
CA ARG A 21 21.81 -11.32 14.92
C ARG A 21 20.78 -12.07 15.76
N GLU A 22 20.17 -11.42 16.75
CA GLU A 22 19.12 -12.01 17.58
C GLU A 22 17.86 -12.35 16.77
N VAL A 23 17.39 -11.43 15.95
CA VAL A 23 16.23 -11.67 15.06
C VAL A 23 16.56 -12.78 14.06
N ARG A 24 17.80 -12.82 13.53
CA ARG A 24 18.23 -13.91 12.63
C ARG A 24 18.21 -15.27 13.33
N LYS A 25 18.65 -15.36 14.59
CA LYS A 25 18.57 -16.58 15.41
C LYS A 25 17.13 -17.01 15.67
N LYS A 26 16.20 -16.06 15.84
CA LYS A 26 14.76 -16.34 16.05
C LYS A 26 14.08 -16.85 14.79
N PHE A 27 14.52 -16.42 13.61
CA PHE A 27 13.97 -16.84 12.32
C PHE A 27 15.04 -17.45 11.39
N PRO A 28 15.67 -18.58 11.77
CA PRO A 28 16.83 -19.11 11.07
C PRO A 28 16.50 -19.70 9.70
N ARG A 29 15.25 -20.13 9.50
CA ARG A 29 14.78 -20.77 8.26
C ARG A 29 14.23 -19.78 7.22
N LEU A 30 13.93 -18.54 7.62
CA LEU A 30 13.39 -17.55 6.67
C LEU A 30 14.53 -16.95 5.84
N PRO A 31 14.35 -16.79 4.52
CA PRO A 31 15.19 -15.91 3.71
C PRO A 31 15.18 -14.49 4.27
N VAL A 32 16.28 -13.78 4.08
CA VAL A 32 16.46 -12.40 4.56
C VAL A 32 16.49 -11.46 3.38
N VAL A 33 15.78 -10.33 3.49
CA VAL A 33 15.86 -9.20 2.57
C VAL A 33 16.01 -7.89 3.35
N VAL A 34 16.53 -6.85 2.72
CA VAL A 34 16.44 -5.47 3.24
C VAL A 34 15.49 -4.70 2.36
N SER A 35 14.40 -4.18 2.93
CA SER A 35 13.51 -3.28 2.19
C SER A 35 14.19 -1.92 2.00
N TYR A 36 14.66 -1.68 0.78
CA TYR A 36 15.46 -0.52 0.44
C TYR A 36 14.65 0.44 -0.43
N SER A 37 14.55 1.71 -0.03
CA SER A 37 13.73 2.71 -0.75
C SER A 37 14.55 3.83 -1.39
N GLY A 38 15.88 3.76 -1.36
CA GLY A 38 16.77 4.87 -1.74
C GLY A 38 16.74 6.06 -0.76
N GLY A 39 16.19 5.86 0.44
CA GLY A 39 16.15 6.86 1.51
C GLY A 39 17.22 6.61 2.58
N LYS A 40 17.49 7.63 3.40
CA LYS A 40 18.49 7.60 4.49
C LYS A 40 18.22 6.45 5.48
N ASP A 41 16.98 6.27 5.90
CA ASP A 41 16.62 5.30 6.93
C ASP A 41 16.84 3.87 6.43
N SER A 42 16.44 3.58 5.18
CA SER A 42 16.73 2.29 4.55
C SER A 42 18.21 2.04 4.29
N LEU A 43 19.00 3.08 4.03
CA LEU A 43 20.45 2.98 3.87
C LEU A 43 21.15 2.66 5.19
N ALA A 44 20.78 3.34 6.29
CA ALA A 44 21.30 3.01 7.61
C ALA A 44 20.96 1.57 8.01
N THR A 45 19.72 1.12 7.80
CA THR A 45 19.34 -0.28 8.03
C THR A 45 20.18 -1.26 7.21
N LEU A 46 20.40 -0.98 5.92
CA LEU A 46 21.25 -1.82 5.07
C LEU A 46 22.66 -1.94 5.64
N LEU A 47 23.28 -0.81 6.00
CA LEU A 47 24.64 -0.77 6.56
C LEU A 47 24.76 -1.57 7.85
N VAL A 48 23.79 -1.46 8.76
CA VAL A 48 23.74 -2.25 10.00
C VAL A 48 23.61 -3.75 9.71
N VAL A 49 22.79 -4.13 8.74
CA VAL A 49 22.61 -5.53 8.33
C VAL A 49 23.89 -6.10 7.69
N LEU A 50 24.59 -5.30 6.87
CA LEU A 50 25.89 -5.68 6.31
C LEU A 50 26.95 -5.87 7.41
N GLU A 51 27.00 -4.94 8.38
CA GLU A 51 27.93 -5.02 9.51
C GLU A 51 27.64 -6.24 10.42
N ALA A 52 26.39 -6.70 10.46
CA ALA A 52 26.04 -7.92 11.16
C ALA A 52 26.59 -9.20 10.49
N GLY A 53 27.17 -9.09 9.30
CA GLY A 53 27.76 -10.18 8.52
C GLY A 53 26.79 -10.81 7.51
N LEU A 54 25.65 -10.16 7.22
CA LEU A 54 24.68 -10.64 6.24
C LEU A 54 24.85 -9.88 4.91
N LYS A 55 24.72 -10.56 3.77
CA LYS A 55 24.63 -9.94 2.44
C LYS A 55 23.32 -10.31 1.73
N PRO A 56 22.15 -9.89 2.25
CA PRO A 56 20.87 -10.21 1.63
C PRO A 56 20.63 -9.34 0.38
N PRO A 57 19.77 -9.77 -0.55
CA PRO A 57 19.29 -8.89 -1.60
C PRO A 57 18.52 -7.71 -1.01
N ILE A 58 18.55 -6.58 -1.73
CA ILE A 58 17.67 -5.45 -1.43
C ILE A 58 16.33 -5.64 -2.16
N LEU A 59 15.22 -5.48 -1.44
CA LEU A 59 13.88 -5.43 -2.01
C LEU A 59 13.54 -3.97 -2.26
N PHE A 60 13.49 -3.58 -3.54
CA PHE A 60 13.11 -2.24 -3.99
C PHE A 60 11.72 -2.29 -4.62
N VAL A 61 10.86 -1.34 -4.27
CA VAL A 61 9.52 -1.22 -4.87
C VAL A 61 9.53 -0.02 -5.78
N ASN A 62 9.57 -0.27 -7.09
CA ASN A 62 9.51 0.76 -8.11
C ASN A 62 8.05 1.06 -8.40
N THR A 63 7.49 2.10 -7.78
CA THR A 63 6.09 2.49 -7.96
C THR A 63 5.85 3.24 -9.28
N GLY A 64 6.92 3.60 -9.99
CA GLY A 64 6.88 4.52 -11.13
C GLY A 64 6.70 5.98 -10.73
N LEU A 65 6.69 6.28 -9.41
CA LEU A 65 6.55 7.62 -8.85
C LEU A 65 7.80 8.07 -8.09
N GLU A 66 8.89 7.30 -8.15
CA GLU A 66 10.17 7.68 -7.58
C GLU A 66 10.86 8.78 -8.41
N PHE A 67 11.72 9.55 -7.76
CA PHE A 67 12.61 10.47 -8.44
C PHE A 67 13.68 9.71 -9.25
N PRO A 68 14.16 10.26 -10.38
CA PRO A 68 15.31 9.72 -11.10
C PRO A 68 16.54 9.50 -10.20
N GLU A 69 16.80 10.43 -9.27
CA GLU A 69 17.88 10.36 -8.30
C GLU A 69 17.73 9.19 -7.33
N THR A 70 16.49 8.84 -6.97
CA THR A 70 16.20 7.67 -6.12
C THR A 70 16.50 6.38 -6.88
N LEU A 71 16.09 6.28 -8.15
CA LEU A 71 16.41 5.11 -8.99
C LEU A 71 17.92 4.95 -9.17
N GLN A 72 18.63 6.06 -9.39
CA GLN A 72 20.09 6.04 -9.50
C GLN A 72 20.75 5.65 -8.18
N ASN A 73 20.27 6.16 -7.05
CA ASN A 73 20.80 5.82 -5.73
C ASN A 73 20.65 4.32 -5.42
N VAL A 74 19.52 3.69 -5.78
CA VAL A 74 19.34 2.24 -5.64
C VAL A 74 20.40 1.47 -6.43
N ARG A 75 20.67 1.87 -7.68
CA ARG A 75 21.72 1.25 -8.50
C ARG A 75 23.12 1.46 -7.93
N ASP A 76 23.43 2.66 -7.45
CA ASP A 76 24.72 2.99 -6.88
C ASP A 76 25.01 2.20 -5.60
N VAL A 77 24.00 2.05 -4.73
CA VAL A 77 24.11 1.26 -3.51
C VAL A 77 24.22 -0.22 -3.81
N ALA A 78 23.40 -0.76 -4.71
CA ALA A 78 23.49 -2.16 -5.13
C ALA A 78 24.89 -2.49 -5.69
N ARG A 79 25.44 -1.61 -6.55
CA ARG A 79 26.79 -1.78 -7.10
C ARG A 79 27.88 -1.66 -6.04
N ARG A 80 27.81 -0.65 -5.17
CA ARG A 80 28.84 -0.41 -4.14
C ARG A 80 28.98 -1.57 -3.16
N TYR A 81 27.87 -2.21 -2.81
CA TYR A 81 27.85 -3.28 -1.83
C TYR A 81 27.70 -4.68 -2.44
N GLU A 82 27.73 -4.77 -3.79
CA GLU A 82 27.63 -6.02 -4.56
C GLU A 82 26.38 -6.84 -4.18
N LEU A 83 25.21 -6.20 -4.22
CA LEU A 83 23.94 -6.78 -3.80
C LEU A 83 22.99 -6.99 -4.98
N ASP A 84 22.27 -8.11 -4.95
CA ASP A 84 21.13 -8.34 -5.84
C ASP A 84 19.98 -7.38 -5.53
N VAL A 85 19.25 -6.98 -6.57
CA VAL A 85 18.04 -6.15 -6.46
C VAL A 85 16.82 -6.99 -6.81
N LEU A 86 15.95 -7.20 -5.82
CA LEU A 86 14.61 -7.74 -6.01
C LEU A 86 13.65 -6.58 -6.23
N GLU A 87 13.42 -6.25 -7.49
CA GLU A 87 12.52 -5.16 -7.88
C GLU A 87 11.07 -5.64 -7.98
N ALA A 88 10.17 -4.98 -7.24
CA ALA A 88 8.73 -5.16 -7.34
C ALA A 88 8.11 -3.96 -8.08
N THR A 89 7.36 -4.24 -9.15
CA THR A 89 6.71 -3.22 -9.99
C THR A 89 5.19 -3.41 -9.97
N PRO A 90 4.39 -2.33 -9.92
CA PRO A 90 2.95 -2.42 -9.97
C PRO A 90 2.42 -2.86 -11.33
N THR A 91 1.36 -3.66 -11.26
CA THR A 91 0.46 -3.95 -12.38
C THR A 91 -0.55 -2.81 -12.59
N ALA A 92 -0.85 -2.06 -11.53
CA ALA A 92 -1.75 -0.91 -11.59
C ALA A 92 -1.02 0.33 -12.14
N ASP A 93 -1.70 1.08 -13.02
CA ASP A 93 -1.24 2.37 -13.52
C ASP A 93 -1.76 3.51 -12.63
N PHE A 94 -0.85 4.36 -12.16
CA PHE A 94 -1.19 5.46 -11.25
C PHE A 94 -2.24 6.41 -11.84
N TYR A 95 -2.16 6.75 -13.13
CA TYR A 95 -3.08 7.70 -13.74
C TYR A 95 -4.50 7.12 -13.89
N SER A 96 -4.58 5.83 -14.21
CA SER A 96 -5.84 5.09 -14.20
C SER A 96 -6.43 5.03 -12.79
N GLU A 97 -5.59 4.88 -11.76
CA GLU A 97 -6.05 4.90 -10.38
C GLU A 97 -6.54 6.27 -9.91
N ILE A 98 -5.86 7.38 -10.25
CA ILE A 98 -6.31 8.72 -9.81
C ILE A 98 -7.59 9.17 -10.51
N GLU A 99 -7.84 8.75 -11.75
CA GLU A 99 -9.15 8.98 -12.39
C GLU A 99 -10.26 8.27 -11.63
N ARG A 100 -9.93 7.12 -11.03
CA ARG A 100 -10.88 6.30 -10.27
C ARG A 100 -11.01 6.67 -8.80
N PHE A 101 -9.95 7.07 -8.14
CA PHE A 101 -9.90 7.34 -6.71
C PHE A 101 -9.72 8.82 -6.38
N GLY A 102 -9.56 9.68 -7.38
CA GLY A 102 -9.19 11.06 -7.15
C GLY A 102 -7.73 11.16 -6.68
N PRO A 103 -7.29 12.36 -6.25
CA PRO A 103 -5.93 12.54 -5.77
C PRO A 103 -5.69 11.73 -4.48
N PRO A 104 -4.51 11.12 -4.31
CA PRO A 104 -4.16 10.47 -3.06
C PRO A 104 -4.10 11.50 -1.92
N GLY A 105 -4.48 11.09 -0.71
CA GLY A 105 -4.47 11.93 0.48
C GLY A 105 -3.65 11.32 1.62
N ARG A 106 -3.32 12.11 2.65
CA ARG A 106 -2.67 11.69 3.90
C ARG A 106 -3.51 10.66 4.66
N ASP A 107 -4.82 10.87 4.65
CA ASP A 107 -5.88 10.01 5.19
C ASP A 107 -6.41 8.99 4.17
N TYR A 108 -5.99 9.10 2.91
CA TYR A 108 -6.54 8.38 1.76
C TYR A 108 -5.42 7.90 0.81
N ARG A 109 -4.50 7.09 1.35
CA ARG A 109 -3.28 6.61 0.66
C ARG A 109 -3.50 5.33 -0.16
N PHE A 110 -4.46 5.32 -1.08
CA PHE A 110 -4.71 4.14 -1.94
C PHE A 110 -3.47 3.74 -2.74
N CYS A 111 -2.70 4.71 -3.24
CA CYS A 111 -1.48 4.47 -4.01
C CYS A 111 -0.45 3.61 -3.24
N CYS A 112 -0.37 3.76 -1.90
CA CYS A 112 0.49 2.89 -1.10
C CYS A 112 0.01 1.44 -1.10
N LYS A 113 -1.29 1.18 -1.23
CA LYS A 113 -1.83 -0.18 -1.23
C LYS A 113 -1.70 -0.81 -2.61
N SER A 114 -2.06 -0.08 -3.65
CA SER A 114 -2.04 -0.58 -5.01
C SER A 114 -0.65 -0.60 -5.63
N LEU A 115 0.11 0.50 -5.51
CA LEU A 115 1.40 0.63 -6.19
C LEU A 115 2.58 0.08 -5.38
N LYS A 116 2.45 0.01 -4.05
CA LYS A 116 3.54 -0.44 -3.18
C LYS A 116 3.30 -1.79 -2.53
N LEU A 117 2.20 -1.98 -1.81
CA LEU A 117 1.98 -3.22 -1.08
C LEU A 117 1.55 -4.38 -1.99
N GLY A 118 0.72 -4.12 -3.01
CA GLY A 118 0.36 -5.12 -4.02
C GLY A 118 1.57 -5.81 -4.67
N PRO A 119 2.53 -5.04 -5.21
CA PRO A 119 3.75 -5.60 -5.81
C PRO A 119 4.62 -6.37 -4.83
N VAL A 120 4.73 -5.89 -3.60
CA VAL A 120 5.46 -6.59 -2.54
C VAL A 120 4.80 -7.93 -2.21
N VAL A 121 3.47 -7.98 -2.09
CA VAL A 121 2.74 -9.23 -1.83
C VAL A 121 2.98 -10.23 -2.95
N LYS A 122 2.88 -9.79 -4.21
CA LYS A 122 3.14 -10.63 -5.38
C LYS A 122 4.57 -11.18 -5.37
N LEU A 123 5.57 -10.30 -5.26
CA LEU A 123 6.98 -10.69 -5.26
C LEU A 123 7.30 -11.66 -4.11
N ILE A 124 6.77 -11.41 -2.91
CA ILE A 124 6.99 -12.30 -1.76
C ILE A 124 6.32 -13.65 -1.98
N GLY A 125 5.09 -13.69 -2.50
CA GLY A 125 4.40 -14.95 -2.81
C GLY A 125 5.18 -15.80 -3.83
N GLU A 126 5.74 -15.16 -4.86
CA GLU A 126 6.48 -15.83 -5.93
C GLU A 126 7.88 -16.28 -5.50
N ARG A 127 8.63 -15.43 -4.78
CA ARG A 127 10.04 -15.66 -4.45
C ARG A 127 10.25 -16.31 -3.09
N PHE A 128 9.31 -16.12 -2.17
CA PHE A 128 9.41 -16.54 -0.77
C PHE A 128 8.07 -17.13 -0.27
N PRO A 129 7.56 -18.23 -0.88
CA PRO A 129 6.25 -18.80 -0.55
C PRO A 129 6.12 -19.25 0.92
N GLN A 130 7.24 -19.56 1.58
CA GLN A 130 7.29 -19.91 3.01
C GLN A 130 7.48 -18.69 3.94
N GLY A 131 7.44 -17.49 3.38
CA GLY A 131 7.63 -16.22 4.07
C GLY A 131 9.07 -15.70 4.02
N VAL A 132 9.24 -14.45 4.45
CA VAL A 132 10.50 -13.70 4.41
C VAL A 132 10.69 -12.86 5.67
N LEU A 133 11.93 -12.78 6.15
CA LEU A 133 12.35 -11.78 7.14
C LEU A 133 12.88 -10.54 6.42
N SER A 134 12.20 -9.42 6.60
CA SER A 134 12.55 -8.14 5.98
C SER A 134 13.07 -7.17 7.02
N PHE A 135 14.31 -6.72 6.89
CA PHE A 135 14.82 -5.58 7.66
C PHE A 135 14.35 -4.28 7.03
N ILE A 136 13.75 -3.39 7.83
CA ILE A 136 13.04 -2.19 7.36
C ILE A 136 13.49 -0.98 8.19
N GLY A 137 13.80 0.13 7.51
CA GLY A 137 14.19 1.40 8.13
C GLY A 137 13.02 2.18 8.75
N GLN A 138 12.22 1.52 9.60
CA GLN A 138 11.21 2.18 10.41
C GLN A 138 11.85 2.75 11.69
N ARG A 139 11.50 3.98 12.07
CA ARG A 139 11.89 4.59 13.34
C ARG A 139 10.67 4.98 14.18
N ARG A 140 10.82 4.88 15.50
CA ARG A 140 9.81 5.23 16.52
C ARG A 140 9.35 6.67 16.37
N TYR A 141 10.29 7.59 16.13
CA TYR A 141 10.06 9.03 16.15
C TYR A 141 9.44 9.60 14.86
N GLU A 142 9.05 8.75 13.90
CA GLU A 142 8.44 9.20 12.65
C GLU A 142 6.91 9.34 12.71
N SER A 143 6.24 8.59 13.60
CA SER A 143 4.80 8.75 13.88
C SER A 143 4.37 7.91 15.10
N PHE A 144 3.26 8.29 15.74
CA PHE A 144 2.65 7.50 16.83
C PHE A 144 2.42 6.04 16.44
N GLY A 145 1.90 5.78 15.24
CA GLY A 145 1.69 4.40 14.78
C GLY A 145 2.98 3.60 14.54
N ARG A 146 4.15 4.23 14.37
CA ARG A 146 5.44 3.53 14.33
C ARG A 146 6.00 3.30 15.74
N MET A 147 5.64 4.15 16.69
CA MET A 147 5.98 3.98 18.10
C MET A 147 5.28 2.77 18.72
N GLU A 148 4.01 2.53 18.41
CA GLU A 148 3.22 1.43 18.97
C GLU A 148 3.58 0.05 18.40
N LYS A 149 4.09 -0.03 17.16
CA LYS A 149 4.34 -1.30 16.45
C LYS A 149 5.49 -2.14 17.02
N GLY A 150 6.42 -1.54 17.75
CA GLY A 150 7.65 -2.19 18.19
C GLY A 150 8.64 -2.50 17.06
N GLU A 151 9.72 -3.20 17.41
CA GLU A 151 10.86 -3.46 16.50
C GLU A 151 10.63 -4.61 15.54
N VAL A 152 9.91 -5.66 15.97
CA VAL A 152 9.54 -6.84 15.15
C VAL A 152 8.03 -6.92 15.04
N TRP A 153 7.51 -6.93 13.81
CA TRP A 153 6.08 -6.77 13.55
C TRP A 153 5.64 -7.53 12.29
N ARG A 154 4.31 -7.68 12.12
CA ARG A 154 3.68 -8.25 10.92
C ARG A 154 2.71 -7.26 10.30
N ASN A 155 2.62 -7.25 8.97
CA ASN A 155 1.66 -6.42 8.24
C ASN A 155 0.47 -7.26 7.76
N PRO A 156 -0.78 -6.94 8.14
CA PRO A 156 -1.94 -7.62 7.57
C PRO A 156 -2.05 -7.50 6.04
N TRP A 157 -1.48 -6.44 5.46
CA TRP A 157 -1.44 -6.29 4.01
C TRP A 157 -0.44 -7.23 3.32
N VAL A 158 0.59 -7.70 4.04
CA VAL A 158 1.71 -8.50 3.53
C VAL A 158 1.92 -9.74 4.42
N PRO A 159 1.02 -10.74 4.38
CA PRO A 159 0.96 -11.83 5.37
C PRO A 159 2.23 -12.72 5.41
N GLY A 160 2.98 -12.82 4.31
CA GLY A 160 4.24 -13.57 4.25
C GLY A 160 5.48 -12.83 4.75
N GLN A 161 5.35 -11.60 5.26
CA GLN A 161 6.48 -10.77 5.67
C GLN A 161 6.53 -10.57 7.18
N ILE A 162 7.67 -10.91 7.78
CA ILE A 162 8.05 -10.45 9.11
C ILE A 162 8.94 -9.23 8.96
N GLY A 163 8.51 -8.08 9.47
CA GLY A 163 9.30 -6.85 9.50
C GLY A 163 10.14 -6.76 10.77
N ALA A 164 11.40 -6.34 10.64
CA ALA A 164 12.30 -6.07 11.77
C ALA A 164 13.03 -4.73 11.55
N SER A 165 13.19 -3.92 12.60
CA SER A 165 13.65 -2.52 12.46
C SER A 165 14.89 -2.26 13.33
N PRO A 166 16.12 -2.51 12.82
CA PRO A 166 17.36 -2.39 13.62
C PRO A 166 17.69 -0.96 14.09
N ILE A 167 17.03 0.03 13.50
CA ILE A 167 17.24 1.45 13.79
C ILE A 167 16.00 2.08 14.45
N GLN A 168 15.13 1.27 15.07
CA GLN A 168 13.83 1.73 15.59
C GLN A 168 13.99 2.94 16.52
N ASP A 169 14.98 2.94 17.40
CA ASP A 169 15.20 3.99 18.38
C ASP A 169 16.23 5.05 17.92
N TRP A 170 16.61 5.07 16.64
CA TRP A 170 17.53 6.08 16.13
C TRP A 170 16.80 7.39 15.83
N THR A 171 17.47 8.52 16.08
CA THR A 171 17.02 9.84 15.62
C THR A 171 17.39 10.08 14.15
N ALA A 172 16.79 11.08 13.50
CA ALA A 172 17.14 11.43 12.13
C ALA A 172 18.60 11.91 12.03
N LEU A 173 19.09 12.62 13.05
CA LEU A 173 20.46 13.11 13.12
C LEU A 173 21.45 11.93 13.22
N GLU A 174 21.19 10.95 14.08
CA GLU A 174 22.00 9.74 14.20
C GLU A 174 22.10 8.98 12.88
N VAL A 175 20.97 8.81 12.17
CA VAL A 175 20.95 8.18 10.84
C VAL A 175 21.88 8.90 9.87
N PHE A 176 21.78 10.24 9.77
CA PHE A 176 22.66 11.01 8.88
C PHE A 176 24.13 10.92 9.29
N LEU A 177 24.45 11.11 10.57
CA LEU A 177 25.82 11.03 11.07
C LEU A 177 26.43 9.65 10.85
N TYR A 178 25.65 8.59 11.02
CA TYR A 178 26.08 7.22 10.76
C TYR A 178 26.37 6.98 9.27
N ILE A 179 25.48 7.41 8.37
CA ILE A 179 25.70 7.30 6.91
C ILE A 179 26.97 8.05 6.48
N LEU A 180 27.17 9.26 7.03
CA LEU A 180 28.37 10.07 6.78
C LEU A 180 29.62 9.38 7.35
N MET A 181 29.56 8.80 8.54
CA MET A 181 30.65 8.04 9.15
C MET A 181 31.07 6.84 8.29
N LYS A 182 30.10 6.14 7.67
CA LYS A 182 30.35 4.99 6.78
C LYS A 182 30.73 5.41 5.35
N GLY A 183 30.67 6.71 5.02
CA GLY A 183 30.91 7.22 3.66
C GLY A 183 30.01 6.55 2.61
N ALA A 184 28.75 6.30 2.97
CA ALA A 184 27.82 5.57 2.10
C ALA A 184 27.12 6.50 1.08
N PRO A 185 26.64 5.98 -0.07
CA PRO A 185 26.01 6.78 -1.12
C PRO A 185 24.65 7.33 -0.66
N LEU A 186 24.65 8.56 -0.15
CA LEU A 186 23.44 9.27 0.24
C LEU A 186 22.72 9.80 -1.00
N ASN A 187 21.41 9.64 -1.05
CA ASN A 187 20.58 10.20 -2.12
C ASN A 187 20.77 11.73 -2.20
N PRO A 188 21.11 12.29 -3.37
CA PRO A 188 21.46 13.71 -3.50
C PRO A 188 20.33 14.67 -3.14
N LEU A 189 19.06 14.23 -3.19
CA LEU A 189 17.92 15.07 -2.80
C LEU A 189 17.99 15.54 -1.34
N TYR A 190 18.66 14.80 -0.44
CA TYR A 190 18.88 15.27 0.93
C TYR A 190 19.75 16.54 1.00
N ARG A 191 20.65 16.75 0.04
CA ARG A 191 21.45 17.98 -0.05
C ARG A 191 20.67 19.16 -0.60
N ARG A 192 19.48 18.91 -1.15
CA ARG A 192 18.56 19.91 -1.67
C ARG A 192 17.51 20.35 -0.65
N GLY A 193 17.62 19.87 0.60
CA GLY A 193 16.76 20.27 1.70
C GLY A 193 15.60 19.31 2.01
N LEU A 194 15.41 18.25 1.22
CA LEU A 194 14.34 17.28 1.49
C LEU A 194 14.65 16.47 2.76
N ASP A 195 13.68 16.36 3.67
CA ASP A 195 13.83 15.62 4.93
C ASP A 195 13.50 14.11 4.77
N ARG A 196 12.59 13.84 3.84
CA ARG A 196 12.04 12.53 3.49
C ARG A 196 11.91 12.41 1.99
N ILE A 197 12.51 11.35 1.46
CA ILE A 197 12.41 10.99 0.05
C ILE A 197 11.40 9.86 -0.10
N GLY A 198 10.41 10.07 -0.96
CA GLY A 198 9.40 9.08 -1.34
C GLY A 198 8.98 9.30 -2.78
N CYS A 199 7.68 9.14 -3.06
CA CYS A 199 7.13 9.53 -4.34
C CYS A 199 7.14 11.07 -4.51
N TRP A 200 7.39 11.57 -5.72
CA TRP A 200 7.54 13.01 -6.00
C TRP A 200 6.28 13.85 -5.73
N LEU A 201 5.09 13.24 -5.80
CA LEU A 201 3.79 13.89 -5.51
C LEU A 201 3.15 13.44 -4.18
N CYS A 202 3.93 12.83 -3.29
CA CYS A 202 3.37 12.16 -2.12
C CYS A 202 2.57 13.15 -1.23
N PRO A 203 1.28 12.86 -0.92
CA PRO A 203 0.49 13.76 -0.08
C PRO A 203 1.01 13.82 1.37
N ALA A 204 1.82 12.85 1.79
CA ALA A 204 2.43 12.82 3.11
C ALA A 204 3.71 13.67 3.22
N THR A 205 4.23 14.17 2.09
CA THR A 205 5.35 15.13 2.07
C THR A 205 4.88 16.48 2.62
N ASP A 206 5.81 17.21 3.24
CA ASP A 206 5.54 18.57 3.70
C ASP A 206 5.25 19.51 2.52
N MET A 207 4.52 20.61 2.75
CA MET A 207 4.27 21.58 1.68
C MET A 207 5.56 22.28 1.23
N GLY A 208 6.48 22.58 2.15
CA GLY A 208 7.75 23.20 1.80
C GLY A 208 8.58 22.30 0.89
N ASP A 209 8.65 21.01 1.21
CA ASP A 209 9.32 20.03 0.36
C ASP A 209 8.66 19.90 -1.02
N LEU A 210 7.32 19.90 -1.08
CA LEU A 210 6.58 19.89 -2.37
C LEU A 210 6.83 21.16 -3.19
N GLU A 211 7.03 22.31 -2.55
CA GLU A 211 7.37 23.57 -3.20
C GLU A 211 8.81 23.54 -3.74
N VAL A 212 9.76 23.00 -2.97
CA VAL A 212 11.16 22.84 -3.37
C VAL A 212 11.33 21.97 -4.60
N ILE A 213 10.54 20.91 -4.74
CA ILE A 213 10.59 19.98 -5.89
C ILE A 213 9.56 20.30 -6.98
N GLY A 214 8.74 21.33 -6.78
CA GLY A 214 7.61 21.62 -7.65
C GLY A 214 8.06 21.92 -9.07
N GLY A 215 7.49 21.20 -10.05
CA GLY A 215 7.77 21.44 -11.47
C GLY A 215 8.91 20.62 -12.06
N GLU A 216 9.68 19.88 -11.26
CA GLU A 216 10.91 19.24 -11.74
C GLU A 216 10.70 17.84 -12.33
N HIS A 217 9.65 17.14 -11.90
CA HIS A 217 9.41 15.79 -12.38
C HIS A 217 8.78 15.83 -13.79
N PRO A 218 9.17 14.95 -14.74
CA PRO A 218 8.61 14.95 -16.11
C PRO A 218 7.09 14.81 -16.19
N HIS A 219 6.47 14.30 -15.13
CA HIS A 219 5.03 14.10 -15.03
C HIS A 219 4.29 15.22 -14.26
N TRP A 220 4.99 16.29 -13.88
CA TRP A 220 4.42 17.35 -13.04
C TRP A 220 3.24 18.08 -13.71
N GLU A 221 3.36 18.37 -15.00
CA GLU A 221 2.32 19.06 -15.77
C GLU A 221 1.04 18.22 -15.82
N ARG A 222 1.15 16.95 -16.21
CA ARG A 222 0.03 16.00 -16.25
C ARG A 222 -0.67 15.86 -14.89
N TRP A 223 0.09 15.85 -13.80
CA TRP A 223 -0.47 15.84 -12.44
C TRP A 223 -1.18 17.14 -12.08
N SER A 224 -0.61 18.29 -12.46
CA SER A 224 -1.19 19.61 -12.22
C SER A 224 -2.50 19.79 -12.97
N GLU A 225 -2.56 19.32 -14.22
CA GLU A 225 -3.79 19.29 -15.02
C GLU A 225 -4.87 18.41 -14.37
N PHE A 226 -4.50 17.22 -13.91
CA PHE A 226 -5.43 16.34 -13.19
C PHE A 226 -5.99 17.02 -11.93
N LEU A 227 -5.13 17.63 -11.12
CA LEU A 227 -5.55 18.33 -9.90
C LEU A 227 -6.48 19.50 -10.22
N ALA A 228 -6.21 20.26 -11.29
CA ALA A 228 -7.06 21.36 -11.73
C ALA A 228 -8.45 20.86 -12.16
N ARG A 229 -8.52 19.82 -13.00
CA ARG A 229 -9.79 19.19 -13.41
C ARG A 229 -10.56 18.62 -12.21
N TRP A 230 -9.86 17.97 -11.28
CA TRP A 230 -10.48 17.44 -10.05
C TRP A 230 -11.04 18.57 -9.19
N ALA A 231 -10.27 19.65 -8.97
CA ALA A 231 -10.70 20.78 -8.17
C ALA A 231 -11.93 21.48 -8.77
N GLU A 232 -11.96 21.68 -10.08
CA GLU A 232 -13.12 22.25 -10.78
C GLU A 232 -14.38 21.39 -10.59
N ARG A 233 -14.26 20.07 -10.73
CA ARG A 233 -15.38 19.14 -10.51
C ARG A 233 -15.91 19.16 -9.07
N GLU A 234 -15.02 19.35 -8.11
CA GLU A 234 -15.37 19.46 -6.69
C GLU A 234 -15.77 20.90 -6.29
N SER A 235 -15.90 21.81 -7.25
CA SER A 235 -16.20 23.23 -7.04
C SER A 235 -15.25 23.89 -6.02
N LEU A 236 -13.99 23.47 -6.03
CA LEU A 236 -12.96 24.02 -5.15
C LEU A 236 -12.36 25.30 -5.75
N PRO A 237 -12.13 26.33 -4.93
CA PRO A 237 -11.43 27.53 -5.38
C PRO A 237 -9.97 27.19 -5.70
N LYS A 238 -9.33 28.00 -6.55
CA LYS A 238 -7.94 27.77 -7.00
C LYS A 238 -6.97 27.76 -5.82
N GLU A 239 -7.23 28.57 -4.81
CA GLU A 239 -6.48 28.71 -3.57
C GLU A 239 -6.43 27.39 -2.78
N ALA A 240 -7.49 26.57 -2.85
CA ALA A 240 -7.55 25.30 -2.14
C ALA A 240 -6.44 24.33 -2.58
N LEU A 241 -6.06 24.34 -3.86
CA LEU A 241 -4.95 23.53 -4.36
C LEU A 241 -3.61 24.00 -3.77
N ARG A 242 -3.39 25.32 -3.70
CA ARG A 242 -2.18 25.92 -3.13
C ARG A 242 -2.03 25.58 -1.64
N TRP A 243 -3.13 25.52 -0.90
CA TRP A 243 -3.13 25.08 0.50
C TRP A 243 -2.89 23.57 0.70
N GLY A 244 -2.83 22.81 -0.39
CA GLY A 244 -2.68 21.37 -0.35
C GLY A 244 -3.93 20.64 0.13
N THR A 245 -5.12 21.20 -0.13
CA THR A 245 -6.42 20.63 0.27
C THR A 245 -6.65 19.24 -0.32
N TRP A 246 -6.17 19.02 -1.55
CA TRP A 246 -6.20 17.72 -2.24
C TRP A 246 -5.56 16.58 -1.43
N ARG A 247 -4.63 16.90 -0.51
CA ARG A 247 -3.95 15.95 0.37
C ARG A 247 -4.85 15.40 1.49
N TYR A 248 -6.12 15.80 1.56
CA TYR A 248 -7.06 15.31 2.57
C TYR A 248 -8.37 14.92 1.90
N ARG A 249 -8.92 13.76 2.25
CA ARG A 249 -10.29 13.42 1.89
C ARG A 249 -11.23 14.17 2.83
N ARG A 250 -10.90 14.18 4.12
CA ARG A 250 -11.61 14.97 5.13
C ARG A 250 -10.67 16.08 5.61
N PRO A 251 -10.81 17.31 5.10
CA PRO A 251 -9.97 18.44 5.51
C PRO A 251 -9.94 18.57 7.04
N PRO A 252 -8.76 18.67 7.68
CA PRO A 252 -8.68 18.80 9.13
C PRO A 252 -9.28 20.13 9.60
N GLY A 253 -9.67 20.19 10.88
CA GLY A 253 -10.35 21.36 11.45
C GLY A 253 -9.60 22.68 11.23
N TRP A 254 -8.28 22.69 11.41
CA TRP A 254 -7.44 23.87 11.17
C TRP A 254 -7.47 24.34 9.71
N LEU A 255 -7.53 23.43 8.73
CA LEU A 255 -7.59 23.78 7.31
C LEU A 255 -8.95 24.34 6.94
N ARG A 256 -10.03 23.79 7.50
CA ARG A 256 -11.39 24.33 7.33
C ARG A 256 -11.53 25.70 7.98
N GLU A 257 -10.94 25.90 9.16
CA GLU A 257 -10.92 27.19 9.84
C GLU A 257 -10.15 28.24 9.04
N MET A 258 -8.97 27.88 8.52
CA MET A 258 -8.18 28.74 7.65
C MET A 258 -8.97 29.12 6.37
N ALA A 259 -9.59 28.15 5.72
CA ALA A 259 -10.42 28.40 4.54
C ALA A 259 -11.61 29.33 4.85
N ARG A 260 -12.28 29.15 6.01
CA ARG A 260 -13.39 30.02 6.43
C ARG A 260 -12.97 31.48 6.63
N ARG A 261 -11.75 31.73 7.11
CA ARG A 261 -11.20 33.10 7.25
C ARG A 261 -11.00 33.81 5.90
N GLU A 262 -10.77 33.03 4.84
CA GLU A 262 -10.66 33.50 3.46
C GLU A 262 -12.02 33.52 2.73
N GLY A 263 -13.13 33.33 3.45
CA GLY A 263 -14.48 33.28 2.87
C GLY A 263 -14.79 32.01 2.09
N ILE A 264 -13.96 30.97 2.23
CA ILE A 264 -14.09 29.70 1.50
C ILE A 264 -14.68 28.61 2.42
N SER A 265 -15.79 28.01 1.98
CA SER A 265 -16.37 26.83 2.64
C SER A 265 -15.83 25.55 2.00
N LEU A 266 -15.09 24.75 2.78
CA LEU A 266 -14.63 23.43 2.35
C LEU A 266 -15.64 22.35 2.78
N PRO A 267 -15.99 21.39 1.89
CA PRO A 267 -16.78 20.21 2.25
C PRO A 267 -16.16 19.40 3.40
N GLU A 268 -17.00 18.74 4.19
CA GLU A 268 -16.54 17.83 5.25
C GLU A 268 -15.84 16.57 4.71
N ASP A 269 -16.34 16.05 3.58
CA ASP A 269 -15.78 14.92 2.84
C ASP A 269 -15.67 15.34 1.36
N LEU A 270 -14.44 15.59 0.92
CA LEU A 270 -14.12 15.90 -0.46
C LEU A 270 -14.31 14.65 -1.30
N ARG A 271 -15.11 14.75 -2.36
CA ARG A 271 -15.39 13.57 -3.16
C ARG A 271 -14.09 13.15 -3.85
N ARG A 272 -13.74 11.91 -3.57
CA ARG A 272 -12.71 11.16 -4.27
C ARG A 272 -13.32 10.64 -5.58
N GLY A 273 -12.47 10.14 -6.46
CA GLY A 273 -12.92 9.55 -7.72
C GLY A 273 -13.96 8.43 -7.52
N TRP A 274 -14.66 8.14 -8.61
CA TRP A 274 -15.77 7.20 -8.83
C TRP A 274 -16.64 6.77 -7.63
N MET A 275 -17.92 7.14 -7.71
CA MET A 275 -19.03 6.44 -7.05
C MET A 275 -19.17 5.03 -7.68
N GLY A 276 -18.80 3.99 -6.94
CA GLY A 276 -19.22 2.64 -7.27
C GLY A 276 -20.74 2.60 -7.42
N MET A 277 -21.23 2.19 -8.60
CA MET A 277 -22.68 2.02 -8.86
C MET A 277 -23.27 0.79 -8.16
N LEU A 278 -22.43 -0.03 -7.54
CA LEU A 278 -22.85 -1.23 -6.82
C LEU A 278 -23.57 -0.82 -5.53
N GLU A 279 -24.88 -0.96 -5.51
CA GLU A 279 -25.67 -0.83 -4.29
C GLU A 279 -25.88 -2.23 -3.69
N MET A 280 -25.92 -2.29 -2.37
CA MET A 280 -26.06 -3.56 -1.66
C MET A 280 -27.04 -3.42 -0.51
N GLU A 281 -28.07 -4.26 -0.52
CA GLU A 281 -29.05 -4.37 0.55
C GLU A 281 -28.86 -5.73 1.24
N GLU A 282 -28.64 -5.69 2.56
CA GLU A 282 -28.42 -6.87 3.38
C GLU A 282 -29.69 -7.22 4.15
N GLY A 283 -30.09 -8.49 4.07
CA GLY A 283 -31.08 -9.11 4.92
C GLY A 283 -30.48 -10.32 5.64
N ARG A 284 -31.26 -10.92 6.54
CA ARG A 284 -30.81 -12.03 7.41
C ARG A 284 -30.33 -13.25 6.62
N ASP A 285 -30.97 -13.54 5.49
CA ASP A 285 -30.77 -14.74 4.66
C ASP A 285 -30.60 -14.37 3.17
N ARG A 286 -30.45 -13.08 2.86
CA ARG A 286 -30.34 -12.57 1.49
C ARG A 286 -29.46 -11.33 1.38
N ILE A 287 -28.75 -11.19 0.28
CA ILE A 287 -28.05 -9.96 -0.14
C ILE A 287 -28.53 -9.63 -1.55
N VAL A 288 -29.01 -8.40 -1.74
CA VAL A 288 -29.42 -7.89 -3.06
C VAL A 288 -28.34 -6.92 -3.54
N LEU A 289 -27.77 -7.22 -4.70
CA LEU A 289 -26.75 -6.40 -5.37
C LEU A 289 -27.39 -5.73 -6.57
N LYS A 290 -27.40 -4.39 -6.61
CA LYS A 290 -27.94 -3.60 -7.73
C LYS A 290 -26.80 -2.88 -8.45
N GLY A 291 -26.95 -2.70 -9.77
CA GLY A 291 -25.93 -2.05 -10.60
C GLY A 291 -24.72 -2.96 -10.90
N VAL A 292 -24.91 -4.28 -10.86
CA VAL A 292 -23.89 -5.27 -11.23
C VAL A 292 -23.63 -5.18 -12.74
N LYS A 293 -22.41 -4.78 -13.11
CA LYS A 293 -21.99 -4.62 -14.51
C LYS A 293 -21.42 -5.91 -15.07
N ASP A 294 -20.52 -6.55 -14.32
CA ASP A 294 -19.84 -7.78 -14.73
C ASP A 294 -20.34 -8.96 -13.89
N LYS A 295 -21.42 -9.58 -14.38
CA LYS A 295 -22.06 -10.75 -13.76
C LYS A 295 -21.17 -11.99 -13.88
N GLY A 296 -20.51 -12.17 -15.02
CA GLY A 296 -19.64 -13.32 -15.25
C GLY A 296 -18.50 -13.36 -14.25
N ARG A 297 -17.88 -12.20 -13.98
CA ARG A 297 -16.81 -12.12 -12.99
C ARG A 297 -17.30 -12.27 -11.56
N LEU A 298 -18.49 -11.75 -11.23
CA LEU A 298 -19.10 -11.99 -9.92
C LEU A 298 -19.27 -13.50 -9.69
N LEU A 299 -19.86 -14.21 -10.66
CA LEU A 299 -20.04 -15.66 -10.60
C LEU A 299 -18.70 -16.41 -10.52
N ASN A 300 -17.70 -15.97 -11.28
CA ASN A 300 -16.36 -16.56 -11.23
C ASN A 300 -15.68 -16.37 -9.86
N ILE A 301 -15.81 -15.20 -9.24
CA ILE A 301 -15.15 -14.93 -7.95
C ILE A 301 -15.87 -15.66 -6.79
N LEU A 302 -17.14 -16.07 -6.95
CA LEU A 302 -17.83 -16.90 -5.95
C LEU A 302 -17.15 -18.25 -5.70
N TYR A 303 -16.34 -18.76 -6.63
CA TYR A 303 -15.48 -19.92 -6.39
C TYR A 303 -14.47 -19.71 -5.25
N ALA A 304 -14.19 -18.48 -4.82
CA ALA A 304 -13.40 -18.23 -3.62
C ALA A 304 -14.13 -18.59 -2.31
N VAL A 305 -15.47 -18.65 -2.35
CA VAL A 305 -16.35 -18.89 -1.20
C VAL A 305 -16.77 -20.36 -1.11
N GLY A 306 -17.08 -20.98 -2.25
CA GLY A 306 -17.54 -22.37 -2.36
C GLY A 306 -17.62 -22.86 -3.81
N GLU A 307 -17.95 -24.14 -3.99
CA GLU A 307 -18.13 -24.72 -5.33
C GLU A 307 -19.38 -24.12 -6.00
N VAL A 308 -19.25 -23.59 -7.22
CA VAL A 308 -20.37 -22.98 -7.95
C VAL A 308 -20.88 -23.96 -9.01
N LYS A 309 -22.16 -24.33 -8.93
CA LYS A 309 -22.82 -25.20 -9.93
C LYS A 309 -24.27 -24.79 -10.11
N GLU A 310 -24.68 -24.56 -11.36
CA GLU A 310 -26.09 -24.26 -11.73
C GLU A 310 -26.71 -23.11 -10.92
N GLY A 311 -25.92 -22.07 -10.63
CA GLY A 311 -26.38 -20.91 -9.84
C GLY A 311 -26.43 -21.15 -8.33
N VAL A 312 -25.90 -22.27 -7.83
CA VAL A 312 -25.78 -22.55 -6.39
C VAL A 312 -24.31 -22.58 -5.99
N VAL A 313 -23.97 -21.84 -4.94
CA VAL A 313 -22.66 -21.89 -4.27
C VAL A 313 -22.76 -22.83 -3.07
N ARG A 314 -22.04 -23.95 -3.11
CA ARG A 314 -22.00 -24.95 -2.03
C ARG A 314 -20.80 -24.69 -1.12
N THR A 315 -21.09 -24.55 0.17
CA THR A 315 -20.09 -24.27 1.20
C THR A 315 -20.26 -25.19 2.40
N PRO A 316 -19.26 -25.32 3.29
CA PRO A 316 -19.43 -26.02 4.56
C PRO A 316 -20.55 -25.45 5.45
N GLU A 317 -20.86 -24.15 5.34
CA GLU A 317 -21.92 -23.45 6.08
C GLU A 317 -23.32 -23.67 5.48
N GLY A 318 -23.40 -24.24 4.26
CA GLY A 318 -24.64 -24.49 3.53
C GLY A 318 -24.62 -23.94 2.11
N GLU A 319 -25.81 -23.81 1.52
CA GLU A 319 -25.97 -23.37 0.13
C GLU A 319 -26.36 -21.88 0.03
N VAL A 320 -25.81 -21.20 -0.97
CA VAL A 320 -26.21 -19.86 -1.40
C VAL A 320 -26.70 -19.93 -2.85
N LEU A 321 -27.99 -19.69 -3.06
CA LEU A 321 -28.60 -19.57 -4.37
C LEU A 321 -28.31 -18.17 -4.95
N VAL A 322 -27.93 -18.13 -6.22
CA VAL A 322 -27.59 -16.92 -6.97
C VAL A 322 -28.62 -16.72 -8.07
N GLU A 323 -29.46 -15.70 -7.92
CA GLU A 323 -30.45 -15.31 -8.93
C GLU A 323 -29.98 -14.04 -9.63
N VAL A 324 -30.02 -14.06 -10.96
CA VAL A 324 -29.52 -12.96 -11.79
C VAL A 324 -30.67 -12.42 -12.63
N SER A 325 -31.00 -11.14 -12.45
CA SER A 325 -32.05 -10.46 -13.21
C SER A 325 -31.57 -9.08 -13.67
N GLY A 326 -31.29 -8.92 -14.96
CA GLY A 326 -30.77 -7.65 -15.49
C GLY A 326 -29.42 -7.27 -14.88
N GLN A 327 -29.36 -6.14 -14.15
CA GLN A 327 -28.20 -5.67 -13.38
C GLN A 327 -28.34 -5.93 -11.87
N GLU A 328 -29.34 -6.72 -11.48
CA GLU A 328 -29.56 -7.16 -10.11
C GLU A 328 -29.09 -8.60 -9.94
N VAL A 329 -28.39 -8.87 -8.82
CA VAL A 329 -28.00 -10.21 -8.40
C VAL A 329 -28.46 -10.41 -6.96
N VAL A 330 -29.26 -11.44 -6.72
CA VAL A 330 -29.74 -11.82 -5.39
C VAL A 330 -29.00 -13.07 -4.93
N LEU A 331 -28.31 -12.96 -3.79
CA LEU A 331 -27.70 -14.08 -3.10
C LEU A 331 -28.61 -14.45 -1.94
N LYS A 332 -29.22 -15.64 -1.93
CA LYS A 332 -30.14 -16.05 -0.86
C LYS A 332 -29.91 -17.48 -0.39
N GLY A 333 -30.18 -17.77 0.88
CA GLY A 333 -30.01 -19.10 1.44
C GLY A 333 -29.60 -19.08 2.90
N SER A 334 -29.64 -20.25 3.54
CA SER A 334 -29.34 -20.39 4.98
C SER A 334 -27.92 -19.98 5.34
N ALA A 335 -26.96 -20.14 4.43
CA ALA A 335 -25.55 -19.82 4.66
C ALA A 335 -25.19 -18.34 4.45
N VAL A 336 -26.11 -17.50 3.95
CA VAL A 336 -25.82 -16.10 3.62
C VAL A 336 -25.39 -15.29 4.85
N GLY A 337 -26.05 -15.51 6.00
CA GLY A 337 -25.73 -14.82 7.24
C GLY A 337 -24.29 -15.08 7.71
N ASP A 338 -23.84 -16.33 7.63
CA ASP A 338 -22.47 -16.72 8.03
C ASP A 338 -21.40 -16.24 7.03
N LEU A 339 -21.78 -16.05 5.77
CA LEU A 339 -20.87 -15.71 4.68
C LEU A 339 -20.92 -14.23 4.27
N VAL A 340 -21.72 -13.41 4.94
CA VAL A 340 -22.02 -12.03 4.52
C VAL A 340 -20.76 -11.19 4.24
N GLY A 341 -19.73 -11.31 5.08
CA GLY A 341 -18.45 -10.60 4.89
C GLY A 341 -17.71 -11.04 3.62
N PHE A 342 -17.70 -12.35 3.32
CA PHE A 342 -17.09 -12.89 2.12
C PHE A 342 -17.89 -12.53 0.87
N LEU A 343 -19.21 -12.65 0.91
CA LEU A 343 -20.09 -12.30 -0.22
C LEU A 343 -20.01 -10.81 -0.55
N LYS A 344 -19.96 -9.93 0.46
CA LYS A 344 -19.65 -8.49 0.32
C LYS A 344 -18.32 -8.26 -0.37
N SER A 345 -17.29 -8.96 0.08
CA SER A 345 -15.94 -8.87 -0.49
C SER A 345 -15.92 -9.32 -1.96
N VAL A 346 -16.60 -10.43 -2.29
CA VAL A 346 -16.76 -10.91 -3.68
C VAL A 346 -17.47 -9.85 -4.55
N ALA A 347 -18.57 -9.28 -4.07
CA ALA A 347 -19.30 -8.26 -4.80
C ALA A 347 -18.43 -7.02 -5.10
N ILE A 348 -17.74 -6.50 -4.08
CA ILE A 348 -16.84 -5.33 -4.27
C ILE A 348 -15.66 -5.70 -5.16
N ARG A 349 -14.98 -6.84 -4.95
CA ARG A 349 -13.82 -7.22 -5.77
C ARG A 349 -14.17 -7.56 -7.22
N SER A 350 -15.39 -8.05 -7.48
CA SER A 350 -15.84 -8.32 -8.84
C SER A 350 -16.13 -7.03 -9.61
N GLN A 351 -16.81 -6.07 -8.97
CA GLN A 351 -17.28 -4.85 -9.65
C GLN A 351 -16.29 -3.69 -9.57
N GLU A 352 -15.46 -3.68 -8.52
CA GLU A 352 -14.62 -2.57 -8.14
C GLU A 352 -13.14 -2.96 -8.04
N CYS A 353 -12.66 -4.01 -8.73
CA CYS A 353 -11.22 -4.37 -8.75
C CYS A 353 -10.34 -3.23 -9.29
N VAL A 354 -9.21 -2.94 -8.63
CA VAL A 354 -8.23 -1.89 -9.03
C VAL A 354 -6.90 -2.45 -9.50
N HIS A 355 -6.88 -3.72 -9.89
CA HIS A 355 -5.70 -4.35 -10.48
C HIS A 355 -4.43 -4.31 -9.60
N CYS A 356 -4.60 -4.23 -8.28
CA CYS A 356 -3.50 -4.16 -7.31
C CYS A 356 -2.70 -5.47 -7.14
N GLY A 357 -3.21 -6.61 -7.61
CA GLY A 357 -2.52 -7.90 -7.51
C GLY A 357 -2.45 -8.55 -6.12
N ILE A 358 -3.10 -7.97 -5.10
CA ILE A 358 -3.07 -8.52 -3.73
C ILE A 358 -3.74 -9.89 -3.64
N CYS A 359 -4.90 -10.09 -4.28
CA CYS A 359 -5.64 -11.35 -4.19
C CYS A 359 -4.85 -12.52 -4.83
N PRO A 360 -4.33 -12.39 -6.08
CA PRO A 360 -3.44 -13.37 -6.67
C PRO A 360 -2.22 -13.69 -5.81
N GLY A 361 -1.53 -12.67 -5.27
CA GLY A 361 -0.34 -12.89 -4.44
C GLY A 361 -0.61 -13.54 -3.07
N ARG A 362 -1.88 -13.66 -2.65
CA ARG A 362 -2.30 -14.42 -1.46
C ARG A 362 -2.80 -15.83 -1.78
N CYS A 363 -2.97 -16.17 -3.05
CA CYS A 363 -3.56 -17.45 -3.44
C CYS A 363 -2.54 -18.59 -3.23
N PRO A 364 -2.77 -19.52 -2.29
CA PRO A 364 -1.80 -20.57 -2.02
C PRO A 364 -1.70 -21.62 -3.13
N THR A 365 -2.74 -21.77 -3.95
CA THR A 365 -2.78 -22.73 -5.07
C THR A 365 -2.44 -22.10 -6.42
N GLY A 366 -2.26 -20.77 -6.48
CA GLY A 366 -2.08 -20.06 -7.76
C GLY A 366 -3.34 -19.99 -8.63
N ALA A 367 -4.52 -20.34 -8.10
CA ALA A 367 -5.80 -20.32 -8.85
C ALA A 367 -6.28 -18.91 -9.24
N LEU A 368 -5.76 -17.84 -8.63
CA LEU A 368 -6.15 -16.47 -8.93
C LEU A 368 -5.14 -15.80 -9.85
N THR A 369 -5.63 -15.22 -10.94
CA THR A 369 -4.86 -14.38 -11.86
C THR A 369 -5.45 -12.98 -11.94
N LEU A 370 -4.70 -12.06 -12.57
CA LEU A 370 -5.17 -10.72 -12.88
C LEU A 370 -5.46 -10.65 -14.38
N GLY A 371 -6.74 -10.75 -14.73
CA GLY A 371 -7.23 -10.61 -16.10
C GLY A 371 -7.43 -9.15 -16.52
N PRO A 372 -7.89 -8.92 -17.77
CA PRO A 372 -8.05 -7.57 -18.33
C PRO A 372 -8.95 -6.68 -17.49
N SER A 373 -10.02 -7.28 -16.94
CA SER A 373 -11.08 -6.51 -16.31
C SER A 373 -11.04 -6.59 -14.78
N GLY A 374 -10.29 -7.53 -14.20
CA GLY A 374 -10.15 -7.70 -12.74
C GLY A 374 -9.49 -9.02 -12.36
N ILE A 375 -9.76 -9.52 -11.15
CA ILE A 375 -9.30 -10.85 -10.74
C ILE A 375 -10.16 -11.94 -11.41
N GLU A 376 -9.53 -13.06 -11.75
CA GLU A 376 -10.17 -14.25 -12.32
C GLU A 376 -9.72 -15.49 -11.52
N ILE A 377 -10.62 -16.44 -11.34
CA ILE A 377 -10.39 -17.70 -10.60
C ILE A 377 -10.45 -18.87 -11.58
N ASP A 378 -9.40 -19.69 -11.60
CA ASP A 378 -9.45 -21.02 -12.19
C ASP A 378 -10.18 -21.98 -11.23
N GLU A 379 -11.39 -22.37 -11.62
CA GLU A 379 -12.27 -23.25 -10.85
C GLU A 379 -11.65 -24.64 -10.58
N LYS A 380 -10.73 -25.12 -11.42
CA LYS A 380 -10.12 -26.45 -11.27
C LYS A 380 -9.03 -26.46 -10.19
N THR A 381 -8.38 -25.32 -10.00
CA THR A 381 -7.25 -25.16 -9.08
C THR A 381 -7.68 -24.49 -7.76
N CYS A 382 -8.84 -23.84 -7.74
CA CYS A 382 -9.37 -23.20 -6.54
C CYS A 382 -9.88 -24.24 -5.54
N VAL A 383 -9.46 -24.09 -4.28
CA VAL A 383 -9.89 -24.95 -3.16
C VAL A 383 -10.81 -24.22 -2.18
N SER A 384 -11.37 -23.07 -2.58
CA SER A 384 -12.32 -22.27 -1.78
C SER A 384 -11.83 -21.93 -0.36
N CYS A 385 -10.51 -21.82 -0.17
CA CYS A 385 -9.89 -21.58 1.15
C CYS A 385 -10.08 -20.14 1.67
N ARG A 386 -10.70 -19.24 0.89
CA ARG A 386 -10.99 -17.84 1.21
C ARG A 386 -9.78 -16.94 1.51
N HIS A 387 -8.55 -17.43 1.43
CA HIS A 387 -7.33 -16.65 1.74
C HIS A 387 -7.20 -15.37 0.90
N CYS A 388 -7.69 -15.41 -0.35
CA CYS A 388 -7.71 -14.24 -1.22
C CYS A 388 -8.71 -13.18 -0.73
N LEU A 389 -9.78 -13.57 -0.04
CA LEU A 389 -10.78 -12.68 0.56
C LEU A 389 -10.39 -12.24 1.97
N LEU A 390 -9.54 -13.02 2.67
CA LEU A 390 -9.04 -12.70 3.99
C LEU A 390 -8.02 -11.55 3.90
N GLY A 391 -8.37 -10.44 4.57
CA GLY A 391 -7.52 -9.27 4.68
C GLY A 391 -7.86 -8.17 3.68
N PRO A 392 -7.21 -7.02 3.82
CA PRO A 392 -7.74 -5.78 3.28
C PRO A 392 -7.58 -5.67 1.75
N CYS A 393 -8.62 -5.15 1.10
CA CYS A 393 -8.69 -4.82 -0.32
C CYS A 393 -8.73 -3.29 -0.49
N PRO A 394 -7.95 -2.68 -1.41
CA PRO A 394 -8.01 -1.23 -1.61
C PRO A 394 -9.41 -0.75 -2.02
N ALA A 395 -10.11 -1.52 -2.87
CA ALA A 395 -11.46 -1.20 -3.31
C ALA A 395 -12.47 -1.19 -2.15
N GLU A 396 -12.30 -2.06 -1.15
CA GLU A 396 -13.15 -2.10 0.04
C GLU A 396 -12.74 -1.02 1.05
N ALA A 397 -11.44 -0.92 1.35
CA ALA A 397 -10.90 -0.04 2.39
C ALA A 397 -11.04 1.45 2.05
N TYR A 398 -11.07 1.79 0.76
CA TYR A 398 -11.19 3.16 0.29
C TYR A 398 -12.52 3.45 -0.40
N ARG A 399 -13.48 2.52 -0.31
CA ARG A 399 -14.84 2.70 -0.80
C ARG A 399 -15.47 3.92 -0.11
N PRO A 400 -16.07 4.87 -0.85
CA PRO A 400 -16.84 5.94 -0.24
C PRO A 400 -17.97 5.36 0.60
N SER A 401 -18.12 5.85 1.83
CA SER A 401 -19.21 5.48 2.73
C SER A 401 -20.51 6.11 2.24
N ARG A 402 -21.21 5.46 1.29
CA ARG A 402 -22.66 5.59 1.16
C ARG A 402 -23.29 4.32 1.72
N GLY A 403 -24.13 4.46 2.75
CA GLY A 403 -25.15 3.46 3.07
C GLY A 403 -24.70 2.19 3.79
N PHE A 404 -23.77 2.26 4.75
CA PHE A 404 -23.88 1.38 5.92
C PHE A 404 -24.37 2.24 7.07
N SER A 405 -25.68 2.27 7.27
CA SER A 405 -26.21 2.42 8.62
C SER A 405 -25.66 1.23 9.41
N PHE A 406 -24.73 1.48 10.32
CA PHE A 406 -24.36 0.50 11.34
C PHE A 406 -25.56 0.18 12.22
#